data_AF-J1EBC3-F1
#
_entry.id   AF-J1EBC3-F1
#
_cell.length_a   1.000
_cell.length_b   1.000
_cell.length_c   1.000
_cell.angle_alpha   90.00
_cell.angle_beta   90.00
_cell.angle_gamma   90.00
#
_symmetry.space_group_name_H-M   'P 1'
#
loop_
_entity.id
_entity.type
_entity.pdbx_description
1 polymer ?
#
loop_
_entity_poly.entity_id
_entity_poly.type
_entity_poly.pdbx_seq_one_letter_code
_entity_poly.pdbx_strand_id
1 'polypeptide(L)'
;MNLATSRAATRSHAIRAWRPASCALAGVLCILVSTLTACGQVDDEALTSKARTRVDVGLLASDIHVSIAQRPLVLPFVALEEHARQGMSFSLDRKGDRQRAADARQQFLRDSANPGQPLTLDSLSVVVDTYGWNHSELGQPPLCALLTREWARAVCDNPWASTRQALPYNRLRLLDLSRLRTTGPGRQAECRNGTPPPRALPTEPGQAVLLCNAMVYGGREDQSHHAVVRIDGDLGALWTVWNYGQNGETAEAMAQREGQAIAHFVQHALGPREDFAALQARMCRLRRPDSADHPHGPDCGRGARRQSVQRNPST
;
A
#
# COMPACT_ATOMS: atom_id res chain seq x y z
N MET A 1 -4.66 -38.41 -36.22
CA MET A 1 -4.36 -39.62 -35.44
C MET A 1 -2.87 -39.64 -35.15
N ASN A 2 -2.49 -39.40 -33.90
CA ASN A 2 -1.25 -39.89 -33.27
C ASN A 2 -1.34 -39.53 -31.77
N LEU A 3 -1.55 -40.56 -30.97
CA LEU A 3 -1.59 -40.54 -29.51
C LEU A 3 -0.15 -40.47 -28.99
N ALA A 4 0.17 -39.48 -28.16
CA ALA A 4 1.41 -39.46 -27.38
C ALA A 4 1.06 -39.37 -25.88
N THR A 5 1.28 -40.51 -25.22
CA THR A 5 1.05 -40.81 -23.81
C THR A 5 2.08 -40.18 -22.88
N SER A 6 1.55 -39.48 -21.86
CA SER A 6 1.92 -39.46 -20.44
C SER A 6 3.25 -40.07 -19.98
N ARG A 7 3.99 -39.32 -19.15
CA ARG A 7 4.48 -39.77 -17.83
C ARG A 7 4.82 -38.58 -16.93
N ALA A 8 4.01 -38.37 -15.90
CA ALA A 8 4.26 -37.46 -14.79
C ALA A 8 5.11 -38.17 -13.72
N ALA A 9 6.16 -37.51 -13.24
CA ALA A 9 7.00 -37.98 -12.14
C ALA A 9 6.60 -37.24 -10.85
N THR A 10 5.97 -37.96 -9.93
CA THR A 10 5.65 -37.54 -8.56
C THR A 10 6.90 -37.70 -7.67
N ARG A 11 7.46 -36.58 -7.17
CA ARG A 11 8.45 -36.59 -6.08
C ARG A 11 7.76 -36.23 -4.77
N SER A 12 7.57 -37.23 -3.92
CA SER A 12 7.15 -37.06 -2.52
C SER A 12 8.34 -36.62 -1.68
N HIS A 13 8.27 -35.43 -1.07
CA HIS A 13 9.20 -35.01 -0.03
C HIS A 13 8.64 -35.39 1.34
N ALA A 14 9.34 -36.30 2.02
CA ALA A 14 9.07 -36.69 3.40
C ALA A 14 9.54 -35.59 4.36
N ILE A 15 8.62 -35.11 5.20
CA ILE A 15 8.87 -34.14 6.27
C ILE A 15 9.46 -34.89 7.47
N ARG A 16 10.71 -34.57 7.83
CA ARG A 16 11.36 -35.06 9.07
C ARG A 16 10.80 -34.31 10.28
N ALA A 17 10.18 -35.05 11.19
CA ALA A 17 9.76 -34.57 12.50
C ALA A 17 10.97 -34.24 13.39
N TRP A 18 11.02 -33.02 13.91
CA TRP A 18 11.94 -32.58 14.96
C TRP A 18 11.40 -32.99 16.33
N ARG A 19 12.22 -33.68 17.13
CA ARG A 19 11.96 -33.95 18.55
C ARG A 19 12.72 -32.92 19.41
N PRO A 20 12.09 -32.28 20.41
CA PRO A 20 12.82 -31.46 21.37
C PRO A 20 13.58 -32.35 22.37
N ALA A 21 14.84 -32.00 22.63
CA ALA A 21 15.66 -32.63 23.64
C ALA A 21 15.32 -32.05 25.03
N SER A 22 14.98 -32.95 25.96
CA SER A 22 14.80 -32.66 27.37
C SER A 22 16.16 -32.47 28.05
N CYS A 23 16.44 -31.29 28.61
CA CYS A 23 17.56 -31.10 29.52
C CYS A 23 17.11 -31.48 30.94
N ALA A 24 17.74 -32.52 31.47
CA ALA A 24 17.59 -32.97 32.85
C ALA A 24 18.29 -31.99 33.81
N LEU A 25 17.58 -31.64 34.88
CA LEU A 25 18.09 -30.97 36.07
C LEU A 25 19.05 -31.90 36.83
N ALA A 26 20.28 -31.44 37.05
CA ALA A 26 21.17 -31.97 38.09
C ALA A 26 21.63 -30.79 38.94
N GLY A 27 21.16 -30.75 40.19
CA GLY A 27 21.63 -29.80 41.19
C GLY A 27 22.96 -30.21 41.78
N VAL A 28 23.80 -29.23 42.09
CA VAL A 28 24.81 -29.32 43.15
C VAL A 28 24.95 -27.94 43.80
N LEU A 29 24.63 -27.92 45.09
CA LEU A 29 24.85 -26.86 46.05
C LEU A 29 26.31 -26.93 46.51
N CYS A 30 27.10 -25.86 46.37
CA CYS A 30 28.39 -25.71 47.08
C CYS A 30 28.74 -24.24 47.33
N ILE A 31 28.43 -23.78 48.55
CA ILE A 31 29.30 -23.10 49.52
C ILE A 31 30.12 -21.88 49.05
N LEU A 32 29.68 -20.71 49.55
CA LEU A 32 30.42 -19.62 50.22
C LEU A 32 31.96 -19.54 50.03
N VAL A 33 32.47 -18.35 49.68
CA VAL A 33 33.29 -17.46 50.54
C VAL A 33 33.89 -16.33 49.70
N SER A 34 33.43 -15.11 50.01
CA SER A 34 34.17 -13.85 50.19
C SER A 34 35.24 -13.36 49.19
N THR A 35 35.09 -12.04 48.94
CA THR A 35 36.10 -11.02 48.62
C THR A 35 36.70 -11.00 47.23
N LEU A 36 36.17 -10.09 46.40
CA LEU A 36 37.02 -9.11 45.72
C LEU A 36 36.19 -7.89 45.29
N THR A 37 36.47 -6.81 46.01
CA THR A 37 36.13 -5.43 45.74
C THR A 37 36.69 -5.04 44.36
N ALA A 38 35.89 -5.20 43.33
CA ALA A 38 36.08 -4.52 42.07
C ALA A 38 34.89 -3.58 41.92
N CYS A 39 35.11 -2.30 42.20
CA CYS A 39 34.27 -1.22 41.70
C CYS A 39 34.44 -1.22 40.17
N GLY A 40 33.83 -2.20 39.50
CA GLY A 40 33.56 -2.11 38.08
C GLY A 40 32.52 -1.02 37.94
N GLN A 41 32.92 0.13 37.40
CA GLN A 41 32.00 1.01 36.70
C GLN A 41 31.29 0.14 35.67
N VAL A 42 30.11 -0.35 36.03
CA VAL A 42 29.15 -0.83 35.07
C VAL A 42 28.76 0.44 34.34
N ASP A 43 29.22 0.58 33.11
CA ASP A 43 28.85 1.66 32.20
C ASP A 43 27.32 1.60 31.99
N ASP A 44 26.58 2.16 32.94
CA ASP A 44 25.12 2.36 32.91
C ASP A 44 24.72 3.47 31.91
N GLU A 45 25.64 3.88 31.03
CA GLU A 45 25.40 4.78 29.90
C GLU A 45 25.04 4.04 28.59
N ALA A 46 24.88 2.71 28.61
CA ALA A 46 24.46 1.96 27.42
C ALA A 46 22.93 1.79 27.26
N LEU A 47 22.11 2.24 28.23
CA LEU A 47 20.65 2.05 28.22
C LEU A 47 19.81 3.33 28.08
N THR A 48 20.42 4.51 28.15
CA THR A 48 19.71 5.81 28.17
C THR A 48 19.73 6.58 26.85
N SER A 49 20.02 5.92 25.74
CA SER A 49 19.69 6.44 24.41
C SER A 49 19.63 5.29 23.43
N LYS A 50 18.52 4.53 23.47
CA LYS A 50 17.97 3.99 22.22
C LYS A 50 17.78 5.20 21.32
N ALA A 51 18.79 5.48 20.49
CA ALA A 51 18.70 6.39 19.38
C ALA A 51 17.63 5.80 18.46
N ARG A 52 16.37 6.06 18.80
CA ARG A 52 15.26 5.99 17.88
C ARG A 52 15.75 6.86 16.74
N THR A 53 16.10 6.22 15.64
CA THR A 53 16.44 6.87 14.39
C THR A 53 15.34 7.89 14.18
N ARG A 54 15.63 9.18 14.42
CA ARG A 54 14.63 10.22 14.23
C ARG A 54 14.23 10.10 12.78
N VAL A 55 12.97 9.75 12.56
CA VAL A 55 12.40 9.75 11.23
C VAL A 55 12.56 11.18 10.72
N ASP A 56 13.28 11.34 9.61
CA ASP A 56 13.46 12.63 8.99
C ASP A 56 12.12 13.05 8.37
N VAL A 57 11.38 13.88 9.11
CA VAL A 57 10.03 14.32 8.72
C VAL A 57 10.09 15.17 7.46
N GLY A 58 11.16 15.94 7.26
CA GLY A 58 11.37 16.72 6.04
C GLY A 58 11.45 15.80 4.82
N LEU A 59 12.22 14.73 4.94
CA LEU A 59 12.33 13.71 3.89
C LEU A 59 11.00 13.02 3.58
N LEU A 60 10.16 12.74 4.58
CA LEU A 60 8.83 12.16 4.36
C LEU A 60 7.87 13.11 3.66
N ALA A 61 7.97 14.40 3.95
CA ALA A 61 7.13 15.43 3.35
C ALA A 61 7.56 15.84 1.93
N SER A 62 8.79 15.53 1.53
CA SER A 62 9.32 15.86 0.21
C SER A 62 8.45 15.32 -0.92
N ASP A 63 8.15 16.18 -1.89
CA ASP A 63 7.56 15.74 -3.15
C ASP A 63 8.57 14.92 -3.96
N ILE A 64 8.05 13.89 -4.60
CA ILE A 64 8.77 13.11 -5.59
C ILE A 64 8.14 13.28 -6.97
N HIS A 65 8.99 13.31 -7.99
CA HIS A 65 8.62 13.46 -9.38
C HIS A 65 8.95 12.17 -10.12
N VAL A 66 7.91 11.48 -10.58
CA VAL A 66 8.05 10.21 -11.31
C VAL A 66 7.29 10.28 -12.63
N SER A 67 7.58 9.36 -13.55
CA SER A 67 6.84 9.19 -14.79
C SER A 67 6.47 7.72 -14.98
N ILE A 68 5.20 7.44 -15.20
CA ILE A 68 4.68 6.09 -15.50
C ILE A 68 3.87 6.18 -16.77
N ALA A 69 4.13 5.30 -17.74
CA ALA A 69 3.51 5.37 -19.06
C ALA A 69 3.60 6.78 -19.69
N GLN A 70 4.75 7.44 -19.53
CA GLN A 70 5.02 8.81 -20.02
C GLN A 70 4.14 9.91 -19.39
N ARG A 71 3.45 9.61 -18.28
CA ARG A 71 2.67 10.58 -17.52
C ARG A 71 3.45 11.02 -16.28
N PRO A 72 3.83 12.31 -16.16
CA PRO A 72 4.51 12.82 -14.97
C PRO A 72 3.53 12.88 -13.79
N LEU A 73 3.99 12.41 -12.63
CA LEU A 73 3.23 12.37 -11.39
C LEU A 73 4.03 13.03 -10.26
N VAL A 74 3.32 13.70 -9.35
CA VAL A 74 3.85 14.37 -8.18
C VAL A 74 3.07 13.91 -6.96
N LEU A 75 3.78 13.40 -5.96
CA LEU A 75 3.22 12.90 -4.72
C LEU A 75 4.24 13.03 -3.59
N PRO A 76 3.83 13.17 -2.33
CA PRO A 76 4.76 13.21 -1.22
C PRO A 76 5.36 11.81 -0.99
N PHE A 77 6.63 11.78 -0.58
CA PHE A 77 7.35 10.53 -0.36
C PHE A 77 6.66 9.61 0.67
N VAL A 78 6.00 10.18 1.68
CA VAL A 78 5.23 9.41 2.67
C VAL A 78 4.13 8.53 2.07
N ALA A 79 3.62 8.86 0.88
CA ALA A 79 2.62 8.05 0.18
C ALA A 79 3.19 6.78 -0.46
N LEU A 80 4.52 6.63 -0.50
CA LEU A 80 5.22 5.46 -1.03
C LEU A 80 5.53 4.46 0.07
N GLU A 81 4.57 3.63 0.45
CA GLU A 81 4.74 2.70 1.58
C GLU A 81 6.02 1.85 1.47
N GLU A 82 6.31 1.27 0.30
CA GLU A 82 7.49 0.40 0.09
C GLU A 82 8.84 1.12 0.29
N HIS A 83 8.87 2.44 0.10
CA HIS A 83 10.09 3.24 0.23
C HIS A 83 10.15 4.03 1.55
N ALA A 84 9.01 4.55 2.02
CA ALA A 84 8.89 5.36 3.22
C ALA A 84 8.78 4.50 4.49
N ARG A 85 8.01 3.40 4.43
CA ARG A 85 7.76 2.48 5.54
C ARG A 85 8.47 1.16 5.23
N GLN A 86 9.78 1.11 5.45
CA GLN A 86 10.53 -0.14 5.29
C GLN A 86 9.92 -1.22 6.18
N GLY A 87 9.48 -2.32 5.55
CA GLY A 87 9.02 -3.50 6.25
C GLY A 87 10.13 -4.13 7.10
N MET A 88 9.73 -4.99 8.03
CA MET A 88 10.70 -5.79 8.77
C MET A 88 11.42 -6.74 7.81
N SER A 89 12.74 -6.59 7.65
CA SER A 89 13.55 -7.61 6.97
C SER A 89 13.80 -8.79 7.92
N PHE A 90 13.61 -10.00 7.42
CA PHE A 90 13.91 -11.27 8.10
C PHE A 90 15.30 -11.83 7.75
N SER A 91 16.22 -11.05 7.19
CA SER A 91 17.56 -11.57 6.88
C SER A 91 18.48 -11.62 8.11
N LEU A 92 19.48 -12.51 8.02
CA LEU A 92 20.54 -12.67 9.03
C LEU A 92 21.47 -11.44 9.09
N ASP A 93 21.64 -10.73 7.97
CA ASP A 93 22.39 -9.48 7.86
C ASP A 93 21.47 -8.27 8.04
N ARG A 94 20.83 -8.16 9.20
CA ARG A 94 19.91 -7.05 9.49
C ARG A 94 20.56 -5.67 9.34
N LYS A 95 21.84 -5.56 9.67
CA LYS A 95 22.58 -4.28 9.59
C LYS A 95 22.83 -3.90 8.14
N GLY A 96 23.36 -4.81 7.33
CA GLY A 96 23.60 -4.56 5.91
C GLY A 96 22.31 -4.36 5.12
N ASP A 97 21.23 -5.08 5.44
CA ASP A 97 19.92 -4.83 4.82
C ASP A 97 19.41 -3.42 5.11
N ARG A 98 19.48 -2.98 6.37
CA ARG A 98 19.08 -1.61 6.73
C ARG A 98 19.91 -0.57 6.00
N GLN A 99 21.22 -0.79 5.88
CA GLN A 99 22.10 0.11 5.15
C GLN A 99 21.74 0.15 3.66
N ARG A 100 21.63 -1.02 3.00
CA ARG A 100 21.21 -1.12 1.59
C ARG A 100 19.87 -0.45 1.35
N ALA A 101 18.91 -0.64 2.25
CA ALA A 101 17.59 -0.04 2.14
C ALA A 101 17.63 1.48 2.36
N ALA A 102 18.46 1.97 3.28
CA ALA A 102 18.69 3.41 3.49
C ALA A 102 19.36 4.06 2.27
N ASP A 103 20.38 3.41 1.70
CA ASP A 103 21.08 3.87 0.50
C ASP A 103 20.15 3.90 -0.72
N ALA A 104 19.38 2.82 -0.92
CA ALA A 104 18.39 2.73 -2.00
C ALA A 104 17.31 3.83 -1.87
N ARG A 105 16.85 4.09 -0.65
CA ARG A 105 15.91 5.19 -0.37
C ARG A 105 16.53 6.55 -0.71
N GLN A 106 17.75 6.80 -0.27
CA GLN A 106 18.42 8.08 -0.54
C GLN A 106 18.67 8.27 -2.03
N GLN A 107 19.05 7.20 -2.74
CA GLN A 107 19.20 7.20 -4.19
C GLN A 107 17.87 7.53 -4.88
N PHE A 108 16.79 6.84 -4.51
CA PHE A 108 15.45 7.09 -5.06
C PHE A 108 15.02 8.55 -4.89
N LEU A 109 15.23 9.13 -3.71
CA LEU A 109 14.88 10.54 -3.44
C LEU A 109 15.71 11.51 -4.28
N ARG A 110 17.02 11.25 -4.44
CA ARG A 110 17.86 12.08 -5.32
C ARG A 110 17.38 12.02 -6.77
N ASP A 111 17.08 10.82 -7.25
CA ASP A 111 16.69 10.60 -8.64
C ASP A 111 15.28 11.13 -8.97
N SER A 112 14.41 11.25 -7.96
CA SER A 112 13.05 11.76 -8.10
C SER A 112 12.87 13.22 -7.66
N ALA A 113 13.91 13.91 -7.20
CA ALA A 113 13.80 15.29 -6.72
C ALA A 113 13.63 16.34 -7.83
N ASN A 114 13.99 16.04 -9.08
CA ASN A 114 13.97 17.02 -10.16
C ASN A 114 12.63 17.02 -10.94
N PRO A 115 11.80 18.08 -10.85
CA PRO A 115 10.54 18.16 -11.60
C PRO A 115 10.74 18.22 -13.12
N GLY A 116 11.88 18.71 -13.61
CA GLY A 116 12.20 18.78 -15.04
C GLY A 116 12.67 17.45 -15.63
N GLN A 117 13.00 16.47 -14.78
CA GLN A 117 13.42 15.14 -15.19
C GLN A 117 12.80 14.08 -14.26
N PRO A 118 11.50 13.80 -14.38
CA PRO A 118 10.83 12.82 -13.52
C PRO A 118 11.42 11.42 -13.68
N LEU A 119 11.60 10.72 -12.56
CA LEU A 119 12.11 9.34 -12.55
C LEU A 119 11.14 8.39 -13.25
N THR A 120 11.57 7.74 -14.33
CA THR A 120 10.70 6.81 -15.07
C THR A 120 10.61 5.46 -14.36
N LEU A 121 9.38 5.01 -14.09
CA LEU A 121 9.07 3.76 -13.40
C LEU A 121 8.05 2.94 -14.21
N ASP A 122 8.18 1.61 -14.18
CA ASP A 122 7.16 0.73 -14.77
C ASP A 122 5.91 0.64 -13.87
N SER A 123 6.08 0.75 -12.55
CA SER A 123 5.00 0.75 -11.57
C SER A 123 5.39 1.44 -10.26
N LEU A 124 4.39 1.88 -9.50
CA LEU A 124 4.55 2.54 -8.20
C LEU A 124 3.41 2.21 -7.26
N SER A 125 3.72 1.69 -6.07
CA SER A 125 2.74 1.45 -5.01
C SER A 125 2.47 2.74 -4.22
N VAL A 126 1.20 3.14 -4.15
CA VAL A 126 0.73 4.35 -3.47
C VAL A 126 -0.25 3.97 -2.37
N VAL A 127 -0.09 4.56 -1.20
CA VAL A 127 -0.97 4.41 -0.04
C VAL A 127 -1.42 5.79 0.41
N VAL A 128 -2.74 6.00 0.45
CA VAL A 128 -3.38 7.21 0.97
C VAL A 128 -3.91 6.90 2.37
N ASP A 129 -3.20 7.39 3.38
CA ASP A 129 -3.44 7.07 4.79
C ASP A 129 -3.25 8.34 5.64
N THR A 130 -3.76 8.32 6.86
CA THR A 130 -3.63 9.41 7.82
C THR A 130 -2.27 9.31 8.48
N TYR A 131 -1.32 10.01 7.88
CA TYR A 131 0.07 10.02 8.32
C TYR A 131 0.16 10.75 9.69
N GLY A 132 0.15 9.99 10.79
CA GLY A 132 0.29 10.54 12.15
C GLY A 132 -0.88 10.25 13.12
N TRP A 133 -1.97 9.61 12.66
CA TRP A 133 -3.13 9.34 13.52
C TRP A 133 -2.91 8.19 14.53
N ASN A 134 -2.04 7.23 14.21
CA ASN A 134 -1.83 6.07 15.08
C ASN A 134 -1.10 6.48 16.37
N HIS A 135 -1.81 6.41 17.50
CA HIS A 135 -1.45 6.90 18.83
C HIS A 135 -0.13 6.38 19.44
N SER A 136 0.64 5.55 18.74
CA SER A 136 2.00 5.17 19.12
C SER A 136 3.04 6.25 18.81
N GLU A 137 2.68 7.32 18.08
CA GLU A 137 3.56 8.43 17.71
C GLU A 137 3.08 9.79 18.26
N LEU A 138 2.74 9.83 19.55
CA LEU A 138 2.24 10.98 20.36
C LEU A 138 3.19 12.20 20.44
N GLY A 139 3.80 12.63 19.35
CA GLY A 139 4.68 13.79 19.31
C GLY A 139 5.03 14.33 17.94
N GLN A 140 4.35 13.94 16.86
CA GLN A 140 4.69 14.44 15.51
C GLN A 140 3.64 15.39 14.89
N PRO A 141 3.52 16.64 15.36
CA PRO A 141 2.91 17.72 14.61
C PRO A 141 3.88 18.57 13.76
N PRO A 142 4.78 17.99 12.92
CA PRO A 142 5.25 18.75 11.76
C PRO A 142 4.93 18.12 10.39
N LEU A 143 4.62 16.83 10.28
CA LEU A 143 4.52 16.21 8.94
C LEU A 143 3.42 16.85 8.09
N CYS A 144 2.19 16.96 8.61
CA CYS A 144 1.07 17.52 7.84
C CYS A 144 1.32 18.98 7.41
N ALA A 145 2.02 19.78 8.22
CA ALA A 145 2.34 21.17 7.88
C ALA A 145 3.44 21.29 6.82
N LEU A 146 4.26 20.25 6.64
CA LEU A 146 5.35 20.22 5.65
C LEU A 146 4.90 19.66 4.29
N LEU A 147 3.75 18.99 4.23
CA LEU A 147 3.19 18.50 2.96
C LEU A 147 2.77 19.67 2.08
N THR A 148 3.25 19.67 0.84
CA THR A 148 2.99 20.73 -0.16
C THR A 148 1.63 20.54 -0.84
N ARG A 149 1.24 19.29 -1.12
CA ARG A 149 -0.02 18.93 -1.80
C ARG A 149 -1.22 19.07 -0.87
N GLU A 150 -2.28 19.73 -1.35
CA GLU A 150 -3.50 19.97 -0.57
C GLU A 150 -4.23 18.67 -0.22
N TRP A 151 -4.34 17.73 -1.15
CA TRP A 151 -4.93 16.42 -0.89
C TRP A 151 -4.22 15.67 0.23
N ALA A 152 -2.89 15.77 0.26
CA ALA A 152 -2.07 15.05 1.22
C ALA A 152 -2.23 15.68 2.62
N ARG A 153 -2.24 17.01 2.71
CA ARG A 153 -2.58 17.74 3.93
C ARG A 153 -3.94 17.36 4.46
N ALA A 154 -4.96 17.40 3.59
CA ALA A 154 -6.35 17.11 3.95
C ALA A 154 -6.60 15.68 4.41
N VAL A 155 -5.77 14.70 4.02
CA VAL A 155 -5.86 13.31 4.51
C VAL A 155 -5.01 13.12 5.77
N CYS A 156 -3.89 13.84 5.89
CA CYS A 156 -2.93 13.67 6.97
C CYS A 156 -3.56 13.91 8.36
N ASP A 157 -4.37 14.96 8.49
CA ASP A 157 -5.00 15.38 9.74
C ASP A 157 -6.42 14.85 9.97
N ASN A 158 -7.02 14.23 8.95
CA ASN A 158 -8.44 13.87 8.96
C ASN A 158 -8.66 12.43 8.46
N PRO A 159 -8.86 11.45 9.38
CA PRO A 159 -9.18 10.08 8.98
C PRO A 159 -10.57 9.90 8.36
N TRP A 160 -11.38 10.95 8.39
CA TRP A 160 -12.66 11.02 7.70
C TRP A 160 -12.62 11.79 6.38
N ALA A 161 -11.44 12.14 5.88
CA ALA A 161 -11.28 12.83 4.61
C ALA A 161 -11.95 12.06 3.47
N SER A 162 -12.73 12.75 2.66
CA SER A 162 -13.47 12.20 1.52
C SER A 162 -12.56 11.44 0.56
N THR A 163 -11.34 11.94 0.31
CA THR A 163 -10.32 11.25 -0.51
C THR A 163 -9.99 9.86 0.03
N ARG A 164 -9.71 9.73 1.34
CA ARG A 164 -9.45 8.43 1.99
C ARG A 164 -10.68 7.52 1.97
N GLN A 165 -11.88 8.11 2.05
CA GLN A 165 -13.13 7.37 2.07
C GLN A 165 -13.62 6.92 0.69
N ALA A 166 -13.13 7.53 -0.39
CA ALA A 166 -13.46 7.16 -1.77
C ALA A 166 -12.46 6.18 -2.37
N LEU A 167 -11.18 6.29 -2.00
CA LEU A 167 -10.11 5.41 -2.48
C LEU A 167 -10.12 4.04 -1.79
N PRO A 168 -9.44 3.03 -2.39
CA PRO A 168 -9.24 1.74 -1.74
C PRO A 168 -8.61 1.90 -0.34
N TYR A 169 -9.03 1.07 0.62
CA TYR A 169 -8.45 1.08 1.98
C TYR A 169 -6.96 0.73 2.01
N ASN A 170 -6.53 -0.11 1.06
CA ASN A 170 -5.18 -0.63 0.99
C ASN A 170 -4.36 0.15 -0.04
N ARG A 171 -3.20 -0.41 -0.41
CA ARG A 171 -2.39 0.08 -1.51
C ARG A 171 -3.14 -0.02 -2.85
N LEU A 172 -2.91 0.99 -3.69
CA LEU A 172 -3.10 0.89 -5.13
C LEU A 172 -1.73 0.93 -5.80
N ARG A 173 -1.58 0.29 -6.94
CA ARG A 173 -0.36 0.35 -7.75
C ARG A 173 -0.67 1.09 -9.03
N LEU A 174 0.03 2.18 -9.30
CA LEU A 174 0.05 2.85 -10.60
C LEU A 174 1.01 2.08 -11.51
N LEU A 175 0.66 1.89 -12.79
CA LEU A 175 1.50 1.15 -13.72
C LEU A 175 1.20 1.48 -15.18
N ASP A 176 2.11 1.04 -16.05
CA ASP A 176 1.91 1.02 -17.50
C ASP A 176 1.12 -0.24 -17.92
N LEU A 177 -0.10 -0.06 -18.40
CA LEU A 177 -1.00 -1.12 -18.86
C LEU A 177 -0.45 -1.88 -20.08
N SER A 178 0.42 -1.28 -20.88
CA SER A 178 1.06 -1.99 -22.00
C SER A 178 1.96 -3.13 -21.50
N ARG A 179 2.60 -2.95 -20.35
CA ARG A 179 3.42 -3.98 -19.69
C ARG A 179 2.60 -5.16 -19.21
N LEU A 180 1.35 -4.92 -18.82
CA LEU A 180 0.41 -5.99 -18.49
C LEU A 180 0.00 -6.80 -19.72
N ARG A 181 0.14 -6.31 -20.94
CA ARG A 181 -0.16 -7.10 -22.15
C ARG A 181 1.01 -8.01 -22.51
N THR A 182 2.24 -7.53 -22.32
CA THR A 182 3.46 -8.19 -22.82
C THR A 182 4.00 -9.29 -21.91
N THR A 183 3.68 -9.28 -20.61
CA THR A 183 4.37 -10.12 -19.61
C THR A 183 3.95 -11.59 -19.56
N GLY A 184 3.09 -12.05 -20.48
CA GLY A 184 2.59 -13.42 -20.49
C GLY A 184 1.73 -13.78 -19.27
N PRO A 185 1.00 -14.90 -19.30
CA PRO A 185 -0.03 -15.25 -18.30
C PRO A 185 0.48 -15.46 -16.86
N GLY A 186 1.80 -15.41 -16.60
CA GLY A 186 2.39 -15.70 -15.28
C GLY A 186 2.86 -14.49 -14.46
N ARG A 187 2.80 -13.26 -14.97
CA ARG A 187 3.32 -12.06 -14.26
C ARG A 187 2.35 -10.87 -14.18
N GLN A 188 1.14 -10.98 -14.73
CA GLN A 188 0.28 -9.81 -15.03
C GLN A 188 -0.54 -9.28 -13.84
N ALA A 189 -0.64 -10.06 -12.78
CA ALA A 189 -1.04 -9.67 -11.44
C ALA A 189 -0.75 -10.93 -10.62
N GLU A 190 -0.75 -10.87 -9.29
CA GLU A 190 -0.68 -12.08 -8.47
C GLU A 190 -2.04 -12.82 -8.54
N CYS A 191 -2.43 -13.19 -9.76
CA CYS A 191 -3.61 -13.97 -10.07
C CYS A 191 -3.38 -15.39 -9.59
N ARG A 192 -4.43 -16.00 -9.05
CA ARG A 192 -4.40 -17.39 -8.63
C ARG A 192 -4.25 -18.32 -9.85
N ASN A 193 -3.35 -19.31 -9.73
CA ASN A 193 -3.20 -20.38 -10.71
C ASN A 193 -4.52 -21.14 -10.92
N GLY A 194 -4.85 -21.48 -12.17
CA GLY A 194 -6.06 -22.24 -12.51
C GLY A 194 -7.36 -21.43 -12.51
N THR A 195 -7.28 -20.09 -12.37
CA THR A 195 -8.44 -19.23 -12.62
C THR A 195 -8.71 -19.09 -14.13
N PRO A 196 -9.96 -18.78 -14.54
CA PRO A 196 -10.25 -18.42 -15.92
C PRO A 196 -9.29 -17.35 -16.44
N PRO A 197 -9.02 -17.31 -17.75
CA PRO A 197 -8.10 -16.33 -18.31
C PRO A 197 -8.49 -14.92 -17.87
N PRO A 198 -7.52 -14.04 -17.60
CA PRO A 198 -7.79 -12.68 -17.18
C PRO A 198 -8.77 -12.00 -18.16
N ARG A 199 -9.72 -11.24 -17.61
CA ARG A 199 -10.60 -10.41 -18.45
C ARG A 199 -9.77 -9.42 -19.28
N ALA A 200 -10.32 -8.99 -20.41
CA ALA A 200 -9.68 -7.96 -21.21
C ALA A 200 -9.44 -6.69 -20.38
N LEU A 201 -8.26 -6.07 -20.58
CA LEU A 201 -7.93 -4.81 -19.92
C LEU A 201 -8.91 -3.71 -20.36
N PRO A 202 -9.22 -2.74 -19.47
CA PRO A 202 -10.14 -1.67 -19.77
C PRO A 202 -9.63 -0.83 -20.95
N THR A 203 -10.55 -0.42 -21.81
CA THR A 203 -10.27 0.36 -23.02
C THR A 203 -10.57 1.83 -22.82
N GLU A 204 -11.53 2.17 -21.96
CA GLU A 204 -11.96 3.55 -21.74
C GLU A 204 -11.38 4.14 -20.44
N PRO A 205 -11.03 5.44 -20.43
CA PRO A 205 -10.67 6.15 -19.20
C PRO A 205 -11.77 6.05 -18.13
N GLY A 206 -11.41 5.70 -16.90
CA GLY A 206 -12.32 5.52 -15.77
C GLY A 206 -13.09 4.19 -15.76
N GLN A 207 -12.93 3.35 -16.78
CA GLN A 207 -13.50 2.00 -16.80
C GLN A 207 -12.68 1.07 -15.90
N ALA A 208 -13.34 0.47 -14.91
CA ALA A 208 -12.73 -0.54 -14.06
C ALA A 208 -13.23 -1.94 -14.44
N VAL A 209 -12.35 -2.94 -14.35
CA VAL A 209 -12.69 -4.35 -14.54
C VAL A 209 -12.05 -5.21 -13.46
N LEU A 210 -12.75 -6.26 -13.04
CA LEU A 210 -12.15 -7.33 -12.26
C LEU A 210 -11.29 -8.19 -13.18
N LEU A 211 -9.98 -8.17 -12.97
CA LEU A 211 -9.02 -8.85 -13.81
C LEU A 211 -9.01 -10.35 -13.54
N CYS A 212 -8.84 -10.74 -12.27
CA CYS A 212 -8.72 -12.12 -11.82
C CYS A 212 -8.91 -12.23 -10.29
N ASN A 213 -9.10 -13.45 -9.78
CA ASN A 213 -9.09 -13.68 -8.34
C ASN A 213 -7.67 -13.46 -7.79
N ALA A 214 -7.56 -12.63 -6.75
CA ALA A 214 -6.31 -12.36 -6.05
C ALA A 214 -5.98 -13.47 -5.06
N MET A 215 -4.70 -13.81 -4.95
CA MET A 215 -4.22 -14.73 -3.91
C MET A 215 -3.96 -13.94 -2.63
N VAL A 216 -4.76 -14.15 -1.58
CA VAL A 216 -4.52 -13.57 -0.25
C VAL A 216 -4.17 -14.70 0.71
N TYR A 217 -2.95 -14.68 1.25
CA TYR A 217 -2.49 -15.67 2.22
C TYR A 217 -3.38 -15.67 3.48
N GLY A 218 -3.98 -16.82 3.78
CA GLY A 218 -4.81 -17.02 4.99
C GLY A 218 -6.29 -16.66 4.85
N GLY A 219 -6.76 -16.21 3.68
CA GLY A 219 -8.18 -15.99 3.38
C GLY A 219 -8.90 -17.23 2.86
N ARG A 220 -10.24 -17.25 2.89
CA ARG A 220 -11.01 -18.22 2.09
C ARG A 220 -10.83 -17.91 0.60
N GLU A 221 -10.80 -18.96 -0.21
CA GLU A 221 -10.18 -19.03 -1.53
C GLU A 221 -10.82 -18.20 -2.67
N ASP A 222 -11.78 -17.34 -2.37
CA ASP A 222 -12.62 -16.59 -3.31
C ASP A 222 -12.97 -15.17 -2.85
N GLN A 223 -12.33 -14.65 -1.80
CA GLN A 223 -12.80 -13.41 -1.16
C GLN A 223 -12.25 -12.11 -1.77
N SER A 224 -11.31 -12.20 -2.71
CA SER A 224 -10.61 -11.02 -3.22
C SER A 224 -10.31 -11.11 -4.72
N HIS A 225 -10.43 -9.99 -5.40
CA HIS A 225 -10.11 -9.84 -6.83
C HIS A 225 -9.08 -8.74 -7.03
N HIS A 226 -8.22 -8.91 -8.02
CA HIS A 226 -7.45 -7.80 -8.56
C HIS A 226 -8.35 -7.02 -9.53
N ALA A 227 -8.57 -5.74 -9.24
CA ALA A 227 -9.26 -4.80 -10.11
C ALA A 227 -8.25 -3.90 -10.83
N VAL A 228 -8.57 -3.52 -12.06
CA VAL A 228 -7.74 -2.62 -12.87
C VAL A 228 -8.60 -1.52 -13.48
N VAL A 229 -8.06 -0.30 -13.55
CA VAL A 229 -8.69 0.86 -14.21
C VAL A 229 -7.72 1.48 -15.20
N ARG A 230 -8.22 1.94 -16.35
CA ARG A 230 -7.46 2.81 -17.25
C ARG A 230 -7.69 4.26 -16.82
N ILE A 231 -6.62 5.02 -16.63
CA ILE A 231 -6.71 6.41 -16.18
C ILE A 231 -6.60 7.36 -17.37
N ASP A 232 -5.50 7.27 -18.12
CA ASP A 232 -5.23 8.11 -19.29
C ASP A 232 -4.13 7.47 -20.14
N GLY A 233 -4.38 7.27 -21.43
CA GLY A 233 -3.47 6.52 -22.32
C GLY A 233 -3.20 5.15 -21.71
N ASP A 234 -1.93 4.74 -21.65
CA ASP A 234 -1.51 3.47 -21.03
C ASP A 234 -1.27 3.55 -19.52
N LEU A 235 -1.47 4.72 -18.88
CA LEU A 235 -1.47 4.79 -17.43
C LEU A 235 -2.73 4.13 -16.86
N GLY A 236 -2.54 3.17 -15.96
CA GLY A 236 -3.60 2.53 -15.21
C GLY A 236 -3.25 2.33 -13.75
N ALA A 237 -4.20 1.79 -13.00
CA ALA A 237 -3.99 1.37 -11.63
C ALA A 237 -4.53 -0.04 -11.38
N LEU A 238 -3.86 -0.78 -10.49
CA LEU A 238 -4.21 -2.10 -10.02
C LEU A 238 -4.40 -2.07 -8.50
N TRP A 239 -5.47 -2.64 -7.99
CA TRP A 239 -5.71 -2.76 -6.55
C TRP A 239 -6.54 -4.01 -6.24
N THR A 240 -6.70 -4.32 -4.96
CA THR A 240 -7.52 -5.46 -4.52
C THR A 240 -8.89 -4.99 -4.05
N VAL A 241 -9.94 -5.62 -4.57
CA VAL A 241 -11.32 -5.47 -4.08
C VAL A 241 -11.79 -6.75 -3.40
N TRP A 242 -12.73 -6.62 -2.48
CA TRP A 242 -13.26 -7.74 -1.70
C TRP A 242 -14.64 -8.15 -2.20
N ASN A 243 -14.93 -9.45 -2.16
CA ASN A 243 -16.20 -10.01 -2.63
C ASN A 243 -17.41 -9.60 -1.77
N TYR A 244 -17.17 -9.24 -0.51
CA TYR A 244 -18.20 -8.83 0.43
C TYR A 244 -17.82 -7.47 1.00
N GLY A 245 -18.33 -6.40 0.39
CA GLY A 245 -18.28 -5.08 1.03
C GLY A 245 -19.06 -5.11 2.35
N GLN A 246 -18.63 -4.34 3.35
CA GLN A 246 -19.29 -4.29 4.67
C GLN A 246 -20.78 -3.89 4.60
N ASN A 247 -21.24 -3.36 3.46
CA ASN A 247 -22.59 -2.82 3.24
C ASN A 247 -23.35 -3.52 2.11
N GLY A 248 -22.91 -4.69 1.67
CA GLY A 248 -23.53 -5.40 0.53
C GLY A 248 -23.19 -4.83 -0.85
N GLU A 249 -22.22 -3.90 -0.94
CA GLU A 249 -21.62 -3.50 -2.23
C GLU A 249 -20.93 -4.71 -2.85
N THR A 250 -21.26 -5.02 -4.12
CA THR A 250 -20.61 -6.10 -4.87
C THR A 250 -19.18 -5.72 -5.25
N ALA A 251 -18.33 -6.71 -5.53
CA ALA A 251 -16.95 -6.46 -5.97
C ALA A 251 -16.90 -5.60 -7.25
N GLU A 252 -17.81 -5.81 -8.20
CA GLU A 252 -17.90 -5.01 -9.43
C GLU A 252 -18.30 -3.56 -9.15
N ALA A 253 -19.29 -3.33 -8.27
CA ALA A 253 -19.71 -1.98 -7.91
C ALA A 253 -18.60 -1.23 -7.16
N MET A 254 -17.92 -1.93 -6.23
CA MET A 254 -16.76 -1.42 -5.50
C MET A 254 -15.62 -1.07 -6.46
N ALA A 255 -15.27 -1.98 -7.38
CA ALA A 255 -14.23 -1.75 -8.38
C ALA A 255 -14.57 -0.56 -9.29
N GLN A 256 -15.83 -0.41 -9.69
CA GLN A 256 -16.22 0.71 -10.54
C GLN A 256 -16.17 2.05 -9.81
N ARG A 257 -16.66 2.11 -8.57
CA ARG A 257 -16.61 3.31 -7.73
C ARG A 257 -15.17 3.70 -7.41
N GLU A 258 -14.36 2.75 -6.94
CA GLU A 258 -12.96 2.99 -6.61
C GLU A 258 -12.13 3.31 -7.84
N GLY A 259 -12.36 2.65 -8.97
CA GLY A 259 -11.69 2.96 -10.24
C GLY A 259 -11.93 4.40 -10.69
N GLN A 260 -13.18 4.88 -10.59
CA GLN A 260 -13.49 6.30 -10.85
C GLN A 260 -12.79 7.22 -9.85
N ALA A 261 -12.75 6.86 -8.57
CA ALA A 261 -12.06 7.65 -7.55
C ALA A 261 -10.54 7.72 -7.83
N ILE A 262 -9.91 6.59 -8.18
CA ILE A 262 -8.50 6.53 -8.54
C ILE A 262 -8.21 7.37 -9.78
N ALA A 263 -9.04 7.27 -10.83
CA ALA A 263 -8.85 8.07 -12.04
C ALA A 263 -8.89 9.58 -11.72
N HIS A 264 -9.88 10.03 -10.95
CA HIS A 264 -9.97 11.43 -10.51
C HIS A 264 -8.82 11.83 -9.58
N PHE A 265 -8.38 10.95 -8.69
CA PHE A 265 -7.24 11.19 -7.81
C PHE A 265 -5.97 11.42 -8.62
N VAL A 266 -5.70 10.60 -9.62
CA VAL A 266 -4.52 10.79 -10.47
C VAL A 266 -4.63 12.06 -11.30
N GLN A 267 -5.78 12.30 -11.94
CA GLN A 267 -6.00 13.45 -12.83
C GLN A 267 -5.96 14.80 -12.08
N HIS A 268 -6.54 14.88 -10.89
CA HIS A 268 -6.69 16.13 -10.16
C HIS A 268 -5.69 16.30 -9.01
N ALA A 269 -5.10 15.22 -8.48
CA ALA A 269 -4.27 15.27 -7.28
C ALA A 269 -2.80 14.90 -7.53
N LEU A 270 -2.51 14.01 -8.48
CA LEU A 270 -1.14 13.54 -8.74
C LEU A 270 -0.50 14.14 -9.98
N GLY A 271 -1.24 14.86 -10.82
CA GLY A 271 -0.66 15.55 -11.97
C GLY A 271 0.34 16.66 -11.55
N PRO A 272 1.11 17.23 -12.51
CA PRO A 272 2.04 18.33 -12.25
C PRO A 272 1.38 19.53 -11.57
N ARG A 273 0.07 19.73 -11.81
CA ARG A 273 -0.76 20.72 -11.13
C ARG A 273 -1.87 20.01 -10.38
N GLU A 274 -2.15 20.50 -9.19
CA GLU A 274 -3.25 20.05 -8.35
C GLU A 274 -4.51 20.89 -8.61
N ASP A 275 -5.66 20.24 -8.69
CA ASP A 275 -6.98 20.84 -8.64
C ASP A 275 -7.77 20.18 -7.50
N PHE A 276 -7.45 20.61 -6.28
CA PHE A 276 -7.99 20.00 -5.07
C PHE A 276 -9.51 20.20 -4.95
N ALA A 277 -10.04 21.33 -5.43
CA ALA A 277 -11.49 21.58 -5.43
C ALA A 277 -12.25 20.58 -6.31
N ALA A 278 -11.76 20.33 -7.54
CA ALA A 278 -12.33 19.30 -8.40
C ALA A 278 -12.20 17.90 -7.79
N LEU A 279 -11.05 17.60 -7.19
CA LEU A 279 -10.81 16.35 -6.47
C LEU A 279 -11.85 16.15 -5.36
N GLN A 280 -11.96 17.09 -4.43
CA GLN A 280 -12.84 16.99 -3.26
C GLN A 280 -14.30 16.81 -3.69
N ALA A 281 -14.75 17.56 -4.70
CA ALA A 281 -16.10 17.42 -5.24
C ALA A 281 -16.39 16.00 -5.79
N ARG A 282 -15.40 15.37 -6.44
CA ARG A 282 -15.51 14.00 -6.96
C ARG A 282 -15.44 12.96 -5.85
N MET A 283 -14.46 13.08 -4.95
CA MET A 283 -14.28 12.16 -3.82
C MET A 283 -15.53 12.11 -2.96
N CYS A 284 -16.16 13.27 -2.70
CA CYS A 284 -17.40 13.34 -1.95
C CYS A 284 -18.57 12.53 -2.53
N ARG A 285 -18.64 12.39 -3.86
CA ARG A 285 -19.67 11.59 -4.54
C ARG A 285 -19.33 10.10 -4.59
N LEU A 286 -18.04 9.76 -4.50
CA LEU A 286 -17.50 8.41 -4.65
C LEU A 286 -17.12 7.75 -3.31
N ARG A 287 -17.46 8.40 -2.20
CA ARG A 287 -17.35 7.84 -0.84
C ARG A 287 -18.02 6.47 -0.77
N ARG A 288 -17.41 5.55 -0.04
CA ARG A 288 -17.99 4.24 0.28
C ARG A 288 -19.36 4.37 0.95
N PRO A 289 -20.27 3.40 0.80
CA PRO A 289 -21.58 3.44 1.45
C PRO A 289 -21.56 3.58 3.00
N ASP A 290 -20.55 3.05 3.69
CA ASP A 290 -20.35 3.16 5.15
C ASP A 290 -19.60 4.43 5.60
N SER A 291 -19.36 5.35 4.68
CA SER A 291 -18.59 6.55 4.96
C SER A 291 -19.21 7.41 6.05
N ALA A 292 -18.46 7.64 7.13
CA ALA A 292 -18.86 8.50 8.24
C ALA A 292 -18.32 9.92 8.06
N ASP A 293 -19.09 10.92 8.52
CA ASP A 293 -18.61 12.30 8.57
C ASP A 293 -17.67 12.52 9.75
N HIS A 294 -16.81 13.54 9.66
CA HIS A 294 -15.95 13.94 10.77
C HIS A 294 -16.80 14.41 11.97
N PRO A 295 -16.39 14.16 13.22
CA PRO A 295 -17.12 14.59 14.42
C PRO A 295 -17.40 16.11 14.49
N HIS A 296 -16.56 16.93 13.86
CA HIS A 296 -16.69 18.39 13.79
C HIS A 296 -17.45 18.92 12.56
N GLY A 297 -18.01 18.04 11.74
CA GLY A 297 -18.82 18.42 10.58
C GLY A 297 -18.46 17.62 9.32
N PRO A 298 -19.33 17.59 8.31
CA PRO A 298 -19.06 16.82 7.11
C PRO A 298 -18.01 17.50 6.23
N ASP A 299 -16.98 16.75 5.81
CA ASP A 299 -16.01 17.18 4.78
C ASP A 299 -16.70 17.43 3.43
N CYS A 300 -17.80 16.72 3.19
CA CYS A 300 -18.65 16.91 2.03
C CYS A 300 -19.86 17.76 2.40
N GLY A 301 -19.98 18.95 1.80
CA GLY A 301 -21.14 19.82 2.01
C GLY A 301 -22.48 19.06 1.89
N ARG A 302 -23.51 19.50 2.64
CA ARG A 302 -24.80 18.79 2.79
C ARG A 302 -25.51 18.42 1.47
N GLY A 303 -25.16 19.08 0.35
CA GLY A 303 -25.73 18.82 -0.98
C GLY A 303 -25.31 17.50 -1.64
N ALA A 304 -24.23 16.83 -1.19
CA ALA A 304 -23.69 15.65 -1.89
C ALA A 304 -24.47 14.35 -1.61
N ARG A 305 -25.15 14.20 -0.46
CA ARG A 305 -25.74 12.93 -0.01
C ARG A 305 -27.01 12.48 -0.75
N ARG A 306 -27.70 13.35 -1.50
CA ARG A 306 -29.04 13.02 -2.05
C ARG A 306 -29.03 12.23 -3.37
N GLN A 307 -27.88 12.01 -4.01
CA GLN A 307 -27.84 11.45 -5.37
C GLN A 307 -27.61 9.93 -5.45
N SER A 308 -27.16 9.25 -4.39
CA SER A 308 -26.76 7.83 -4.45
C SER A 308 -27.87 6.82 -4.14
N VAL A 309 -29.06 7.26 -3.69
CA VAL A 309 -30.14 6.35 -3.26
C VAL A 309 -31.22 6.14 -4.33
N GLN A 310 -31.19 6.88 -5.45
CA GLN A 310 -32.21 6.73 -6.50
C GLN A 310 -31.70 5.88 -7.67
N ARG A 311 -32.37 4.73 -7.85
CA ARG A 311 -32.51 3.87 -9.05
C ARG A 311 -31.67 2.58 -9.07
N ASN A 312 -32.19 1.56 -8.40
CA ASN A 312 -32.36 0.26 -9.06
C ASN A 312 -33.87 0.07 -9.29
N PRO A 313 -34.38 0.26 -10.52
CA PRO A 313 -35.71 -0.26 -10.85
C PRO A 313 -35.60 -1.78 -10.87
N SER A 314 -36.33 -2.45 -9.97
CA SER A 314 -36.49 -3.89 -10.00
C SER A 314 -37.06 -4.29 -11.36
N THR A 315 -36.27 -5.03 -12.15
CA THR A 315 -36.74 -5.84 -13.28
C THR A 315 -36.76 -7.30 -12.87
#